data_AF-A0A524CBR5-F1
#
_entry.id   AF-A0A524CBR5-F1
#
_cell.length_a   1.000
_cell.length_b   1.000
_cell.length_c   1.000
_cell.angle_alpha   90.00
_cell.angle_beta   90.00
_cell.angle_gamma   90.00
#
_symmetry.space_group_name_H-M   'P 1'
#
loop_
_entity.id
_entity.type
_entity.pdbx_description
1 polymer ?
#
loop_
_entity_poly.entity_id
_entity_poly.type
_entity_poly.pdbx_seq_one_letter_code
_entity_poly.pdbx_strand_id
1 'polypeptide(L)' 'MLSKLEKDVLYLVIKSDDKGVLPEDIAQKLNISVDEVEKILNDLEEKGFLYSEEEEE' A
#
# COMPACT_ATOMS: atom_id res chain seq x y z
N MET A 1 -13.32 10.25 -0.31
CA MET A 1 -13.77 8.93 -0.81
C MET A 1 -12.60 8.33 -1.59
N LEU A 2 -12.19 7.09 -1.30
CA LEU A 2 -11.06 6.46 -1.98
C LEU A 2 -11.40 6.18 -3.47
N SER A 3 -10.44 6.48 -4.35
CA SER A 3 -10.42 6.09 -5.74
C SER A 3 -10.38 4.56 -5.87
N LYS A 4 -10.62 4.06 -7.09
CA LYS A 4 -10.52 2.62 -7.34
C LYS A 4 -9.12 2.09 -7.04
N LEU A 5 -8.09 2.82 -7.48
CA LEU A 5 -6.70 2.39 -7.32
C LEU A 5 -6.28 2.39 -5.85
N GLU A 6 -6.64 3.41 -5.07
CA GLU A 6 -6.39 3.43 -3.62
C GLU A 6 -7.08 2.24 -2.92
N LYS A 7 -8.29 1.87 -3.34
CA LYS A 7 -8.99 0.69 -2.78
C LYS A 7 -8.29 -0.62 -3.15
N ASP A 8 -7.80 -0.73 -4.39
CA ASP A 8 -7.10 -1.92 -4.87
C ASP A 8 -5.76 -2.09 -4.12
N VAL A 9 -5.01 -1.01 -3.88
CA VAL A 9 -3.78 -1.01 -3.06
C VAL A 9 -4.11 -1.37 -1.61
N LEU A 10 -5.07 -0.68 -0.99
CA LEU A 10 -5.48 -0.96 0.40
C LEU A 10 -5.92 -2.41 0.60
N TYR A 11 -6.66 -2.97 -0.37
CA TYR A 11 -7.07 -4.37 -0.34
C TYR A 11 -5.88 -5.33 -0.36
N LEU A 12 -4.84 -5.04 -1.14
CA LEU A 12 -3.64 -5.88 -1.19
C LEU A 12 -2.85 -5.83 0.12
N VAL A 13 -2.79 -4.67 0.78
CA VAL A 13 -2.21 -4.54 2.12
C VAL A 13 -2.99 -5.37 3.14
N ILE A 14 -4.32 -5.19 3.21
CA ILE A 14 -5.18 -5.95 4.15
C ILE A 14 -5.08 -7.47 3.89
N LYS A 15 -5.01 -7.88 2.62
CA LYS A 15 -4.89 -9.30 2.25
C LYS A 15 -3.56 -9.91 2.66
N SER A 16 -2.52 -9.10 2.86
CA SER A 16 -1.20 -9.57 3.25
C SER A 16 -1.10 -9.98 4.72
N ASP A 17 -2.08 -9.58 5.54
CA ASP A 17 -2.17 -9.92 6.97
C ASP A 17 -0.86 -9.55 7.69
N ASP A 18 -0.51 -10.26 8.77
CA ASP A 18 0.72 -10.04 9.54
C ASP A 18 2.04 -10.23 8.76
N LYS A 19 2.00 -10.69 7.49
CA LYS A 19 3.24 -10.85 6.69
C LYS A 19 3.72 -9.54 6.10
N GLY A 20 2.85 -8.53 6.04
CA GLY A 20 3.09 -7.32 5.27
C GLY A 20 3.19 -7.59 3.77
N VAL A 21 3.31 -6.51 3.00
CA VAL A 21 3.50 -6.56 1.55
C VAL A 21 4.42 -5.43 1.13
N LEU A 22 5.36 -5.75 0.25
CA LEU A 22 6.29 -4.77 -0.28
C LEU A 22 5.63 -3.93 -1.39
N PRO A 23 5.95 -2.63 -1.52
CA PRO A 23 5.44 -1.79 -2.61
C PRO A 23 5.69 -2.37 -4.00
N GLU A 24 6.81 -3.06 -4.21
CA GLU A 24 7.18 -3.70 -5.47
C GLU A 24 6.22 -4.83 -5.86
N ASP A 25 5.76 -5.62 -4.90
CA ASP A 25 4.81 -6.71 -5.12
C ASP A 25 3.44 -6.17 -5.54
N ILE A 26 3.02 -5.06 -4.92
CA ILE A 26 1.78 -4.34 -5.27
C ILE A 26 1.90 -3.78 -6.68
N ALA A 27 3.01 -3.11 -6.99
CA ALA A 27 3.27 -2.47 -8.28
C ALA A 27 3.22 -3.50 -9.42
N GLN A 28 3.87 -4.65 -9.25
CA GLN A 28 3.85 -5.73 -10.21
C GLN A 28 2.43 -6.27 -10.43
N LYS A 29 1.65 -6.42 -9.36
CA LYS A 29 0.31 -7.01 -9.41
C LYS A 29 -0.73 -6.09 -10.04
N LEU A 30 -0.60 -4.79 -9.81
CA LEU A 30 -1.49 -3.76 -10.37
C LEU A 30 -0.99 -3.20 -11.70
N ASN A 31 0.22 -3.58 -12.14
CA ASN A 31 0.89 -3.10 -13.35
C ASN A 31 0.99 -1.57 -13.39
N ILE A 32 1.52 -0.99 -12.29
CA ILE A 32 1.80 0.44 -12.12
C ILE A 32 3.25 0.62 -11.61
N SER A 33 3.73 1.85 -11.47
CA SER A 33 5.09 2.08 -10.93
C SER A 33 5.13 1.93 -9.42
N VAL A 34 6.32 1.59 -8.89
CA VAL A 34 6.58 1.54 -7.44
C VAL A 34 6.35 2.91 -6.81
N ASP A 35 6.85 3.98 -7.43
CA ASP A 35 6.63 5.37 -6.99
C ASP A 35 5.12 5.72 -6.85
N GLU A 36 4.27 5.19 -7.73
CA GLU A 36 2.82 5.42 -7.66
C GLU A 36 2.21 4.65 -6.48
N VAL A 37 2.68 3.44 -6.21
CA VAL A 37 2.28 2.66 -5.03
C VAL A 37 2.71 3.36 -3.74
N GLU A 38 3.98 3.77 -3.62
CA GLU A 38 4.49 4.46 -2.44
C GLU A 38 3.69 5.73 -2.15
N LYS A 39 3.40 6.52 -3.19
CA LYS A 39 2.54 7.70 -3.05
C LYS A 39 1.16 7.33 -2.51
N ILE A 40 0.55 6.26 -3.04
CA ILE A 40 -0.77 5.81 -2.58
C ILE A 40 -0.71 5.31 -1.12
N LEU A 41 0.34 4.59 -0.74
CA LEU A 41 0.52 4.11 0.63
C LEU A 41 0.65 5.28 1.61
N ASN A 42 1.48 6.28 1.29
CA ASN A 42 1.61 7.51 2.07
C ASN A 42 0.26 8.25 2.17
N ASP A 43 -0.44 8.42 1.04
CA ASP A 43 -1.76 9.05 1.00
C ASP A 43 -2.82 8.28 1.84
N LEU A 44 -2.69 6.96 1.98
CA LEU A 44 -3.58 6.13 2.79
C LEU A 44 -3.23 6.22 4.29
N GLU A 45 -1.95 6.30 4.63
CA GLU A 45 -1.45 6.51 5.98
C GLU A 45 -1.85 7.90 6.51
N GLU A 46 -1.66 8.96 5.72
CA GLU A 46 -2.11 10.32 6.06
C GLU A 46 -3.63 10.39 6.32
N LYS A 47 -4.41 9.53 5.64
CA LYS A 47 -5.86 9.42 5.82
C LYS A 47 -6.25 8.49 6.99
N GLY A 48 -5.30 7.81 7.62
CA GLY A 48 -5.52 6.92 8.77
C GLY A 48 -6.08 5.55 8.40
N PHE A 49 -5.85 5.06 7.18
CA PHE A 49 -6.27 3.71 6.77
C PHE A 49 -5.26 2.62 7.12
N LEU A 50 -3.98 2.99 7.23
CA LEU A 50 -2.84 2.10 7.47
C LEU A 50 -1.82 2.83 8.33
N TYR A 51 -0.91 2.07 8.93
CA TYR A 51 0.28 2.59 9.62
C TYR A 51 1.47 1.76 9.15
N SER A 52 2.57 2.42 8.86
CA SER A 52 3.85 1.76 8.59
C SER A 52 4.57 1.47 9.92
N GLU A 53 5.13 0.27 10.06
CA GLU A 53 6.09 -0.04 11.11
C GLU A 53 7.48 0.00 10.47
N GLU A 54 8.34 0.90 10.92
CA GLU A 54 9.77 0.84 10.56
C GLU A 54 10.36 -0.35 11.32
N GLU A 55 10.96 -1.32 10.62
CA GLU A 55 11.80 -2.33 11.28
C GLU A 55 12.96 -1.59 11.96
N GLU A 56 12.94 -1.50 13.30
CA GLU A 56 14.08 -1.01 14.08
C GLU A 56 15.29 -1.93 13.81
N GLU A 57 16.33 -1.40 13.14
CA GLU A 57 17.61 -2.08 12.86
C GLU A 57 18.34 -2.57 14.13
#